data_AF-A0A9K3KEB4-F1
#
_entry.id   AF-A0A9K3KEB4-F1
#
_cell.length_a   1.000
_cell.length_b   1.000
_cell.length_c   1.000
_cell.angle_alpha   90.00
_cell.angle_beta   90.00
_cell.angle_gamma   90.00
#
_symmetry.space_group_name_H-M   'P 1'
#
loop_
_entity.id
_entity.type
_entity.pdbx_description
1 polymer ?
#
loop_
_entity_poly.entity_id
_entity_poly.type
_entity_poly.pdbx_seq_one_letter_code
_entity_poly.pdbx_strand_id
1 'polypeptide(L)'
;MSEEMDAPLLLKATKDQVNLLQSNESESNMTDVLEAATKLGPIFYNVYVPEERSNDTLQIIEEQIRFRNDTDPDAPILYTLIGSRKVKGSIQRMCQPNCTRRKYLQEGNEIDTLHALWEYCQDNPSDIVTYIHDKGSFHPSDANHNARGVGTKAALQCRRLMMNQHTDVDPTNDRTVSNTTDKTKKAKSTCSICSYRFYAFPIYHARANMWTAECSYIRDLLPPRQYESTVLDMYRETSETSQDIRNHKFFYLLATPGGTIV
;
A
#
# COMPACT_ATOMS: atom_id res chain seq x y z
N MET A 1 22.10 68.58 -12.41
CA MET A 1 21.37 67.33 -12.71
C MET A 1 20.17 67.33 -11.79
N SER A 2 19.15 68.09 -12.17
CA SER A 2 17.99 67.64 -12.99
C SER A 2 17.02 66.92 -12.05
N GLU A 3 16.04 67.67 -11.51
CA GLU A 3 14.68 67.90 -12.08
C GLU A 3 13.71 66.95 -11.37
N GLU A 4 12.88 67.48 -10.45
CA GLU A 4 11.44 67.84 -10.61
C GLU A 4 10.56 66.74 -9.98
N MET A 5 9.80 67.04 -8.91
CA MET A 5 8.44 67.64 -8.93
C MET A 5 7.46 66.68 -9.63
N ASP A 6 6.36 66.21 -9.04
CA ASP A 6 5.30 66.98 -8.40
C ASP A 6 4.29 66.05 -7.67
N ALA A 7 3.64 66.57 -6.62
CA ALA A 7 2.31 66.15 -6.17
C ALA A 7 1.24 66.85 -7.06
N PRO A 8 -0.11 66.85 -6.86
CA PRO A 8 -0.94 66.23 -5.82
C PRO A 8 -2.36 65.79 -6.31
N LEU A 9 -3.28 65.60 -5.35
CA LEU A 9 -4.75 65.79 -5.38
C LEU A 9 -5.64 64.71 -6.08
N LEU A 10 -6.41 63.90 -5.33
CA LEU A 10 -7.74 64.14 -4.71
C LEU A 10 -8.93 64.08 -5.69
N LEU A 11 -9.75 63.02 -5.59
CA LEU A 11 -11.18 63.12 -5.85
C LEU A 11 -11.97 62.18 -4.92
N LYS A 12 -12.91 62.77 -4.19
CA LYS A 12 -13.96 62.10 -3.40
C LYS A 12 -15.01 61.50 -4.33
N ALA A 13 -15.54 60.33 -3.98
CA ALA A 13 -16.83 59.82 -4.43
C ALA A 13 -17.42 58.97 -3.28
N THR A 14 -18.32 59.53 -2.47
CA THR A 14 -19.80 59.51 -2.56
C THR A 14 -20.44 58.29 -1.90
N LYS A 15 -21.30 58.61 -0.92
CA LYS A 15 -22.36 57.77 -0.36
C LYS A 15 -23.23 57.26 -1.51
N ASP A 16 -23.09 55.99 -1.84
CA ASP A 16 -24.13 55.11 -2.37
C ASP A 16 -23.57 53.68 -2.29
N GLN A 17 -24.44 52.71 -1.98
CA GLN A 17 -24.16 51.30 -1.64
C GLN A 17 -24.11 50.97 -0.14
N VAL A 18 -25.18 51.33 0.57
CA VAL A 18 -25.72 50.50 1.65
C VAL A 18 -26.91 49.74 1.07
N ASN A 19 -26.65 48.55 0.53
CA ASN A 19 -27.59 47.43 0.37
C ASN A 19 -26.94 46.33 -0.47
N LEU A 20 -26.17 45.46 0.17
CA LEU A 20 -25.93 44.09 -0.30
C LEU A 20 -25.40 43.24 0.87
N LEU A 21 -26.19 43.18 1.95
CA LEU A 21 -26.22 42.00 2.81
C LEU A 21 -27.26 41.07 2.22
N GLN A 22 -26.86 40.27 1.24
CA GLN A 22 -27.55 39.06 0.82
C GLN A 22 -26.60 38.19 0.03
N SER A 23 -26.46 36.94 0.50
CA SER A 23 -25.91 35.76 -0.17
C SER A 23 -24.50 35.86 -0.75
N ASN A 24 -23.52 35.32 -0.04
CA ASN A 24 -22.35 34.63 -0.63
C ASN A 24 -21.65 33.74 0.42
N GLU A 25 -22.43 32.94 1.16
CA GLU A 25 -21.92 31.83 1.98
C GLU A 25 -22.71 30.55 1.63
N SER A 26 -22.52 30.01 0.42
CA SER A 26 -22.92 28.62 0.10
C SER A 26 -22.32 28.05 -1.20
N GLU A 27 -21.08 28.39 -1.55
CA GLU A 27 -20.33 27.71 -2.62
C GLU A 27 -18.98 27.14 -2.13
N SER A 28 -18.89 26.88 -0.82
CA SER A 28 -17.84 26.07 -0.20
C SER A 28 -18.50 24.81 0.35
N ASN A 29 -18.42 23.71 -0.42
CA ASN A 29 -18.71 22.30 -0.07
C ASN A 29 -19.56 21.54 -1.09
N MET A 30 -19.09 21.43 -2.33
CA MET A 30 -19.53 20.31 -3.19
C MET A 30 -18.44 19.77 -4.13
N THR A 31 -17.30 20.47 -4.24
CA THR A 31 -16.14 20.06 -5.04
C THR A 31 -15.02 19.39 -4.23
N ASP A 32 -14.99 19.52 -2.90
CA ASP A 32 -13.99 18.85 -2.03
C ASP A 32 -14.38 17.41 -1.64
N VAL A 33 -15.49 16.90 -2.17
CA VAL A 33 -15.88 15.48 -2.06
C VAL A 33 -16.07 14.87 -3.45
N LEU A 34 -15.29 15.31 -4.44
CA LEU A 34 -14.90 14.36 -5.48
C LEU A 34 -13.91 13.41 -4.82
N GLU A 35 -14.45 12.32 -4.26
CA GLU A 35 -13.69 11.14 -3.88
C GLU A 35 -12.69 10.86 -5.00
N ALA A 36 -11.39 11.05 -4.72
CA ALA A 36 -10.36 10.89 -5.72
C ALA A 36 -10.53 9.50 -6.35
N ALA A 37 -10.80 9.46 -7.66
CA ALA A 37 -11.11 8.22 -8.35
C ALA A 37 -10.00 7.20 -8.06
N THR A 38 -10.39 6.00 -7.63
CA THR A 38 -9.45 4.91 -7.37
C THR A 38 -8.54 4.73 -8.59
N LYS A 39 -7.22 4.70 -8.37
CA LYS A 39 -6.23 4.55 -9.43
C LYS A 39 -5.24 3.43 -9.12
N LEU A 40 -4.72 2.80 -10.16
CA LEU A 40 -3.61 1.86 -10.02
C LEU A 40 -2.33 2.63 -9.69
N GLY A 41 -1.87 2.49 -8.44
CA GLY A 41 -0.63 3.07 -7.94
C GLY A 41 0.61 2.23 -8.30
N PRO A 42 1.79 2.58 -7.78
CA PRO A 42 3.03 1.88 -8.08
C PRO A 42 3.09 0.46 -7.50
N ILE A 43 4.05 -0.31 -8.02
CA ILE A 43 4.51 -1.58 -7.48
C ILE A 43 5.78 -1.31 -6.66
N PHE A 44 5.73 -1.60 -5.38
CA PHE A 44 6.90 -1.56 -4.49
C PHE A 44 7.60 -2.91 -4.50
N TYR A 45 8.87 -2.92 -4.88
CA TYR A 45 9.64 -4.15 -5.06
C TYR A 45 10.84 -4.19 -4.12
N ASN A 46 10.81 -5.14 -3.17
CA ASN A 46 11.95 -5.45 -2.32
C ASN A 46 12.88 -6.42 -3.05
N VAL A 47 14.07 -5.96 -3.41
CA VAL A 47 15.04 -6.72 -4.22
C VAL A 47 16.29 -7.02 -3.38
N TYR A 48 16.49 -8.27 -3.02
CA TYR A 48 17.65 -8.74 -2.25
C TYR A 48 18.57 -9.61 -3.10
N VAL A 49 19.74 -9.08 -3.43
CA VAL A 49 20.72 -9.74 -4.29
C VAL A 49 21.99 -10.08 -3.51
N PRO A 50 22.17 -11.34 -3.07
CA PRO A 50 23.43 -11.75 -2.45
C PRO A 50 24.59 -11.74 -3.47
N GLU A 51 25.79 -11.34 -3.05
CA GLU A 51 26.97 -11.25 -3.93
C GLU A 51 27.23 -12.57 -4.67
N GLU A 52 27.22 -13.69 -3.95
CA GLU A 52 27.56 -15.02 -4.48
C GLU A 52 26.54 -15.59 -5.48
N ARG A 53 25.28 -15.11 -5.43
CA ARG A 53 24.17 -15.67 -6.23
C ARG A 53 23.42 -14.60 -7.02
N SER A 54 24.17 -13.61 -7.48
CA SER A 54 23.64 -12.49 -8.26
C SER A 54 22.92 -12.95 -9.53
N ASN A 55 23.46 -13.96 -10.23
CA ASN A 55 22.87 -14.45 -11.50
C ASN A 55 21.53 -15.15 -11.29
N ASP A 56 21.43 -16.07 -10.34
CA ASP A 56 20.18 -16.78 -10.02
C ASP A 56 19.09 -15.79 -9.59
N THR A 57 19.48 -14.80 -8.78
CA THR A 57 18.57 -13.76 -8.31
C THR A 57 18.09 -12.86 -9.46
N LEU A 58 18.98 -12.54 -10.41
CA LEU A 58 18.60 -11.78 -11.60
C LEU A 58 17.61 -12.53 -12.49
N GLN A 59 17.70 -13.86 -12.61
CA GLN A 59 16.70 -14.66 -13.33
C GLN A 59 15.33 -14.59 -12.64
N ILE A 60 15.31 -14.64 -11.32
CA ILE A 60 14.08 -14.46 -10.53
C ILE A 60 13.45 -13.09 -10.78
N ILE A 61 14.28 -12.03 -10.73
CA ILE A 61 13.81 -10.66 -10.94
C ILE A 61 13.26 -10.49 -12.36
N GLU A 62 13.96 -11.03 -13.36
CA GLU A 62 13.52 -11.00 -14.76
C GLU A 62 12.17 -11.73 -14.95
N GLU A 63 11.99 -12.90 -14.33
CA GLU A 63 10.72 -13.63 -14.34
C GLU A 63 9.57 -12.79 -13.76
N GLN A 64 9.78 -12.15 -12.60
CA GLN A 64 8.75 -11.35 -11.95
C GLN A 64 8.42 -10.08 -12.73
N ILE A 65 9.43 -9.41 -13.31
CA ILE A 65 9.25 -8.25 -14.19
C ILE A 65 8.49 -8.66 -15.46
N ARG A 66 8.75 -9.86 -16.01
CA ARG A 66 7.99 -10.37 -17.15
C ARG A 66 6.51 -10.52 -16.82
N PHE A 67 6.16 -11.10 -15.67
CA PHE A 67 4.74 -11.18 -15.26
C PHE A 67 4.10 -9.79 -15.12
N ARG A 68 4.84 -8.81 -14.62
CA ARG A 68 4.39 -7.42 -14.58
C ARG A 68 4.19 -6.88 -15.98
N ASN A 69 5.12 -7.07 -16.92
CA ASN A 69 4.95 -6.57 -18.28
C ASN A 69 3.76 -7.20 -19.01
N ASP A 70 3.47 -8.48 -18.74
CA ASP A 70 2.31 -9.18 -19.31
C ASP A 70 0.98 -8.69 -18.70
N THR A 71 1.00 -8.21 -17.44
CA THR A 71 -0.21 -7.87 -16.67
C THR A 71 -0.45 -6.38 -16.51
N ASP A 72 0.57 -5.53 -16.46
CA ASP A 72 0.46 -4.11 -16.16
C ASP A 72 1.76 -3.40 -16.62
N PRO A 73 2.02 -3.31 -17.93
CA PRO A 73 3.30 -2.81 -18.48
C PRO A 73 3.59 -1.35 -18.10
N ASP A 74 2.55 -0.58 -17.78
CA ASP A 74 2.65 0.82 -17.44
C ASP A 74 2.84 1.09 -15.94
N ALA A 75 2.60 0.10 -15.07
CA ALA A 75 2.70 0.28 -13.62
C ALA A 75 4.13 0.65 -13.18
N PRO A 76 4.35 1.83 -12.58
CA PRO A 76 5.67 2.22 -12.10
C PRO A 76 6.19 1.23 -11.06
N ILE A 77 7.42 0.76 -11.22
CA ILE A 77 8.11 -0.06 -10.22
C ILE A 77 9.02 0.85 -9.40
N LEU A 78 8.75 0.93 -8.10
CA LEU A 78 9.56 1.62 -7.11
C LEU A 78 10.31 0.56 -6.29
N TYR A 79 11.63 0.44 -6.49
CA TYR A 79 12.37 -0.67 -5.88
C TYR A 79 13.45 -0.23 -4.89
N THR A 80 13.63 -1.04 -3.85
CA THR A 80 14.76 -0.97 -2.92
C THR A 80 15.72 -2.11 -3.27
N LEU A 81 16.99 -1.77 -3.51
CA LEU A 81 18.03 -2.75 -3.77
C LEU A 81 18.85 -2.99 -2.50
N ILE A 82 18.90 -4.24 -2.04
CA ILE A 82 19.67 -4.70 -0.88
C ILE A 82 20.74 -5.69 -1.35
N GLY A 83 21.96 -5.58 -0.84
CA GLY A 83 23.07 -6.48 -1.18
C GLY A 83 23.93 -5.94 -2.33
N SER A 84 24.08 -6.72 -3.40
CA SER A 84 25.09 -6.43 -4.42
C SER A 84 24.79 -5.16 -5.23
N ARG A 85 25.75 -4.23 -5.25
CA ARG A 85 25.66 -3.01 -6.07
C ARG A 85 25.88 -3.27 -7.56
N LYS A 86 26.57 -4.36 -7.91
CA LYS A 86 27.00 -4.68 -9.28
C LYS A 86 25.81 -4.90 -10.22
N VAL A 87 24.68 -5.34 -9.67
CA VAL A 87 23.47 -5.66 -10.45
C VAL A 87 22.57 -4.45 -10.76
N LYS A 88 22.89 -3.26 -10.22
CA LYS A 88 22.07 -2.04 -10.40
C LYS A 88 21.70 -1.80 -11.87
N GLY A 89 22.68 -1.90 -12.77
CA GLY A 89 22.48 -1.66 -14.19
C GLY A 89 21.60 -2.71 -14.86
N SER A 90 21.69 -3.96 -14.42
CA SER A 90 20.89 -5.07 -14.96
C SER A 90 19.41 -4.92 -14.59
N ILE A 91 19.11 -4.70 -13.31
CA ILE A 91 17.73 -4.52 -12.83
C ILE A 91 17.09 -3.32 -13.52
N GLN A 92 17.80 -2.19 -13.58
CA GLN A 92 17.27 -0.99 -14.22
C GLN A 92 16.91 -1.25 -15.69
N ARG A 93 17.75 -1.96 -16.46
CA ARG A 93 17.47 -2.30 -17.86
C ARG A 93 16.26 -3.22 -18.04
N MET A 94 16.02 -4.14 -17.11
CA MET A 94 14.92 -5.12 -17.22
C MET A 94 13.53 -4.47 -17.22
N CYS A 95 13.37 -3.31 -16.55
CA CYS A 95 12.07 -2.67 -16.35
C CYS A 95 12.00 -1.21 -16.81
N GLN A 96 12.93 -0.74 -17.65
CA GLN A 96 12.77 0.55 -18.34
C GLN A 96 11.49 0.56 -19.21
N PRO A 97 10.81 1.70 -19.37
CA PRO A 97 11.12 3.01 -18.75
C PRO A 97 10.61 3.16 -17.31
N ASN A 98 9.76 2.24 -16.87
CA ASN A 98 8.86 2.41 -15.72
C ASN A 98 9.47 1.86 -14.42
N CYS A 99 10.76 2.11 -14.19
CA CYS A 99 11.48 1.63 -13.01
C CYS A 99 12.29 2.74 -12.35
N THR A 100 12.06 2.96 -11.06
CA THR A 100 12.80 3.93 -10.26
C THR A 100 13.35 3.27 -9.00
N ARG A 101 14.68 3.32 -8.85
CA ARG A 101 15.31 2.90 -7.61
C ARG A 101 15.08 3.94 -6.52
N ARG A 102 14.37 3.56 -5.47
CA ARG A 102 14.13 4.42 -4.29
C ARG A 102 15.33 4.47 -3.37
N LYS A 103 15.89 3.29 -3.04
CA LYS A 103 16.97 3.17 -2.05
C LYS A 103 17.95 2.06 -2.46
N TYR A 104 19.20 2.21 -2.03
CA TYR A 104 20.21 1.15 -2.06
C TYR A 104 20.75 0.95 -0.65
N LEU A 105 20.88 -0.30 -0.25
CA LEU A 105 21.38 -0.73 1.05
C LEU A 105 22.40 -1.84 0.82
N GLN A 106 23.54 -1.75 1.50
CA GLN A 106 24.48 -2.87 1.49
C GLN A 106 23.91 -4.04 2.30
N GLU A 107 23.29 -3.73 3.45
CA GLU A 107 22.59 -4.66 4.32
C GLU A 107 21.25 -4.04 4.72
N GLY A 108 20.23 -4.87 4.88
CA GLY A 108 18.88 -4.41 5.22
C GLY A 108 17.86 -5.54 5.13
N ASN A 109 16.61 -5.19 5.38
CA ASN A 109 15.46 -6.07 5.31
C ASN A 109 14.31 -5.39 4.56
N GLU A 110 13.15 -6.06 4.51
CA GLU A 110 11.95 -5.56 3.83
C GLU A 110 11.35 -4.29 4.44
N ILE A 111 11.70 -3.94 5.68
CA ILE A 111 11.05 -2.84 6.43
C ILE A 111 11.24 -1.52 5.71
N ASP A 112 12.39 -1.28 5.05
CA ASP A 112 12.60 -0.04 4.30
C ASP A 112 11.68 0.08 3.08
N THR A 113 11.41 -1.02 2.38
CA THR A 113 10.50 -1.03 1.23
C THR A 113 9.05 -0.88 1.69
N LEU A 114 8.66 -1.62 2.73
CA LEU A 114 7.32 -1.56 3.29
C LEU A 114 7.03 -0.18 3.90
N HIS A 115 8.01 0.45 4.54
CA HIS A 115 7.85 1.77 5.11
C HIS A 115 7.68 2.84 4.02
N ALA A 116 8.45 2.77 2.93
CA ALA A 116 8.27 3.66 1.79
C ALA A 116 6.90 3.49 1.11
N LEU A 117 6.36 2.27 1.08
CA LEU A 117 4.99 1.99 0.62
C LEU A 117 3.96 2.62 1.57
N TRP A 118 4.13 2.42 2.87
CA TRP A 118 3.25 3.00 3.88
C TRP A 118 3.23 4.54 3.81
N GLU A 119 4.40 5.18 3.66
CA GLU A 119 4.52 6.64 3.46
C GLU A 119 3.76 7.10 2.21
N TYR A 120 3.93 6.40 1.08
CA TYR A 120 3.21 6.72 -0.16
C TYR A 120 1.69 6.70 0.04
N CYS A 121 1.18 5.71 0.80
CA CYS A 121 -0.24 5.57 1.04
C CYS A 121 -0.82 6.59 2.03
N GLN A 122 0.01 7.30 2.79
CA GLN A 122 -0.46 8.45 3.58
C GLN A 122 -0.98 9.56 2.66
N ASP A 123 -0.25 9.81 1.57
CA ASP A 123 -0.53 10.91 0.63
C ASP A 123 -1.46 10.50 -0.53
N ASN A 124 -1.66 9.20 -0.74
CA ASN A 124 -2.42 8.67 -1.88
C ASN A 124 -3.48 7.64 -1.45
N PRO A 125 -4.47 8.02 -0.60
CA PRO A 125 -5.40 7.07 0.02
C PRO A 125 -6.31 6.34 -0.97
N SER A 126 -6.54 6.89 -2.16
CA SER A 126 -7.35 6.30 -3.24
C SER A 126 -6.61 5.25 -4.07
N ASP A 127 -5.30 5.06 -3.87
CA ASP A 127 -4.49 4.22 -4.76
C ASP A 127 -4.58 2.74 -4.41
N ILE A 128 -4.41 1.90 -5.43
CA ILE A 128 -4.16 0.47 -5.26
C ILE A 128 -2.67 0.21 -5.53
N VAL A 129 -1.94 -0.22 -4.49
CA VAL A 129 -0.51 -0.50 -4.57
C VAL A 129 -0.23 -1.99 -4.44
N THR A 130 0.91 -2.42 -4.95
CA THR A 130 1.34 -3.82 -4.90
C THR A 130 2.71 -3.93 -4.28
N TYR A 131 2.89 -4.89 -3.39
CA TYR A 131 4.17 -5.27 -2.82
C TYR A 131 4.64 -6.60 -3.40
N ILE A 132 5.87 -6.63 -3.91
CA ILE A 132 6.53 -7.84 -4.44
C ILE A 132 7.90 -7.99 -3.75
N HIS A 133 8.33 -9.24 -3.61
CA HIS A 133 9.65 -9.62 -3.10
C HIS A 133 10.25 -10.72 -3.98
N ASP A 134 11.56 -10.72 -4.19
CA ASP A 134 12.30 -11.80 -4.87
C ASP A 134 12.58 -13.03 -3.97
N LYS A 135 11.64 -13.35 -3.06
CA LYS A 135 11.81 -14.38 -2.02
C LYS A 135 12.14 -15.74 -2.64
N GLY A 136 13.08 -16.46 -2.02
CA GLY A 136 13.62 -17.72 -2.53
C GLY A 136 15.00 -17.58 -3.19
N SER A 137 15.51 -16.36 -3.37
CA SER A 137 16.90 -16.12 -3.80
C SER A 137 17.93 -16.71 -2.83
N PHE A 138 17.67 -16.67 -1.52
CA PHE A 138 18.56 -17.20 -0.48
C PHE A 138 18.50 -18.73 -0.32
N HIS A 139 17.31 -19.34 -0.47
CA HIS A 139 17.08 -20.79 -0.32
C HIS A 139 16.31 -21.34 -1.53
N PRO A 140 16.99 -21.78 -2.60
CA PRO A 140 16.35 -22.22 -3.82
C PRO A 140 15.73 -23.60 -3.60
N SER A 141 14.47 -23.76 -3.99
CA SER A 141 13.78 -25.04 -4.05
C SER A 141 12.61 -24.94 -5.04
N ASP A 142 12.15 -26.06 -5.58
CA ASP A 142 10.97 -26.08 -6.47
C ASP A 142 9.72 -25.53 -5.76
N ALA A 143 9.59 -25.83 -4.47
CA ALA A 143 8.52 -25.29 -3.64
C ALA A 143 8.57 -23.75 -3.56
N ASN A 144 9.76 -23.18 -3.37
CA ASN A 144 9.95 -21.73 -3.33
C ASN A 144 9.77 -21.10 -4.72
N HIS A 145 10.24 -21.77 -5.77
CA HIS A 145 10.03 -21.34 -7.15
C HIS A 145 8.53 -21.26 -7.49
N ASN A 146 7.78 -22.33 -7.20
CA ASN A 146 6.34 -22.37 -7.44
C ASN A 146 5.58 -21.35 -6.59
N ALA A 147 5.90 -21.25 -5.29
CA ALA A 147 5.26 -20.29 -4.40
C ALA A 147 5.51 -18.84 -4.85
N ARG A 148 6.73 -18.53 -5.31
CA ARG A 148 7.10 -17.21 -5.84
C ARG A 148 6.34 -16.89 -7.12
N GLY A 149 6.33 -17.80 -8.09
CA GLY A 149 5.63 -17.60 -9.36
C GLY A 149 4.13 -17.40 -9.16
N VAL A 150 3.50 -18.22 -8.33
CA VAL A 150 2.06 -18.10 -8.02
C VAL A 150 1.77 -16.83 -7.21
N GLY A 151 2.59 -16.51 -6.21
CA GLY A 151 2.44 -15.29 -5.40
C GLY A 151 2.54 -14.01 -6.24
N THR A 152 3.51 -13.97 -7.16
CA THR A 152 3.72 -12.83 -8.06
C THR A 152 2.52 -12.64 -8.98
N LYS A 153 2.08 -13.71 -9.65
CA LYS A 153 0.90 -13.68 -10.54
C LYS A 153 -0.35 -13.24 -9.79
N ALA A 154 -0.61 -13.81 -8.62
CA ALA A 154 -1.77 -13.46 -7.81
C ALA A 154 -1.76 -11.98 -7.42
N ALA A 155 -0.64 -11.48 -6.89
CA ALA A 155 -0.53 -10.07 -6.49
C ALA A 155 -0.78 -9.13 -7.69
N LEU A 156 -0.19 -9.40 -8.85
CA LEU A 156 -0.37 -8.58 -10.05
C LEU A 156 -1.79 -8.66 -10.63
N GLN A 157 -2.40 -9.85 -10.67
CA GLN A 157 -3.78 -10.02 -11.13
C GLN A 157 -4.78 -9.35 -10.20
N CYS A 158 -4.53 -9.39 -8.88
CA CYS A 158 -5.35 -8.70 -7.88
C CYS A 158 -5.49 -7.19 -8.15
N ARG A 159 -4.46 -6.54 -8.70
CA ARG A 159 -4.51 -5.10 -9.05
C ARG A 159 -5.69 -4.77 -9.94
N ARG A 160 -5.82 -5.51 -11.05
CA ARG A 160 -6.91 -5.32 -12.01
C ARG A 160 -8.26 -5.71 -11.42
N LEU A 161 -8.31 -6.80 -10.65
CA LEU A 161 -9.55 -7.25 -10.01
C LEU A 161 -10.08 -6.21 -9.03
N MET A 162 -9.21 -5.65 -8.18
CA MET A 162 -9.58 -4.61 -7.22
C MET A 162 -10.00 -3.32 -7.94
N MET A 163 -9.31 -2.91 -9.00
CA MET A 163 -9.71 -1.75 -9.81
C MET A 163 -11.10 -1.91 -10.44
N ASN A 164 -11.39 -3.07 -11.02
CA ASN A 164 -12.69 -3.32 -11.67
C ASN A 164 -13.86 -3.41 -10.68
N GLN A 165 -13.61 -3.80 -9.42
CA GLN A 165 -14.65 -3.79 -8.39
C GLN A 165 -15.11 -2.37 -8.04
N HIS A 166 -14.26 -1.37 -8.23
CA HIS A 166 -14.60 0.03 -7.98
C HIS A 166 -15.39 0.68 -9.13
N THR A 167 -15.28 0.18 -10.36
CA THR A 167 -15.92 0.77 -11.54
C THR A 167 -17.39 0.39 -11.76
N ASP A 168 -17.93 -0.60 -11.02
CA ASP A 168 -19.35 -1.01 -11.11
C ASP A 168 -20.34 -0.01 -10.47
N VAL A 169 -19.95 1.26 -10.32
CA VAL A 169 -20.90 2.34 -10.05
C VAL A 169 -21.45 2.77 -11.41
N ASP A 170 -22.49 2.10 -11.89
CA ASP A 170 -23.23 2.52 -13.09
C ASP A 170 -23.81 3.92 -12.86
N PRO A 171 -23.28 4.98 -13.52
CA PRO A 171 -23.76 6.34 -13.32
C PRO A 171 -25.09 6.60 -14.06
N THR A 172 -25.58 5.63 -14.84
CA THR A 172 -26.82 5.73 -15.61
C THR A 172 -27.98 4.95 -15.01
N ASN A 173 -27.76 4.19 -13.94
CA ASN A 173 -28.85 3.51 -13.23
C ASN A 173 -29.40 4.35 -12.08
N ASP A 174 -29.63 5.64 -12.35
CA ASP A 174 -30.62 6.43 -11.63
C ASP A 174 -31.99 6.13 -12.25
N ARG A 175 -32.91 5.59 -11.44
CA ARG A 175 -34.29 5.20 -11.78
C ARG A 175 -34.48 3.95 -12.63
N THR A 176 -34.39 2.80 -11.97
CA THR A 176 -35.63 2.03 -11.81
C THR A 176 -35.72 1.53 -10.38
N VAL A 177 -36.71 2.08 -9.67
CA VAL A 177 -37.28 1.51 -8.46
C VAL A 177 -37.78 0.11 -8.83
N SER A 178 -36.90 -0.88 -8.75
CA SER A 178 -37.33 -2.27 -8.66
C SER A 178 -37.97 -2.43 -7.30
N ASN A 179 -39.30 -2.30 -7.28
CA ASN A 179 -40.19 -2.78 -6.22
C ASN A 179 -40.16 -4.31 -6.15
N THR A 180 -38.98 -4.90 -6.05
CA THR A 180 -38.79 -6.28 -5.63
C THR A 180 -38.32 -6.24 -4.19
N THR A 181 -39.18 -6.73 -3.31
CA THR A 181 -39.01 -6.90 -1.87
C THR A 181 -37.91 -7.90 -1.49
N ASP A 182 -36.87 -8.04 -2.30
CA ASP A 182 -35.74 -8.90 -1.99
C ASP A 182 -34.74 -8.13 -1.12
N LYS A 183 -34.90 -8.31 0.19
CA LYS A 183 -34.10 -7.69 1.27
C LYS A 183 -32.66 -8.17 1.33
N THR A 184 -32.12 -8.78 0.27
CA THR A 184 -30.72 -9.16 0.20
C THR A 184 -29.93 -8.12 -0.59
N LYS A 185 -29.80 -6.92 0.00
CA LYS A 185 -28.72 -5.99 -0.37
C LYS A 185 -27.41 -6.76 -0.20
N LYS A 186 -26.91 -7.35 -1.29
CA LYS A 186 -25.60 -7.96 -1.34
C LYS A 186 -24.62 -6.81 -1.12
N ALA A 187 -24.18 -6.65 0.13
CA ALA A 187 -23.16 -5.69 0.49
C ALA A 187 -22.02 -5.88 -0.51
N LYS A 188 -21.69 -4.83 -1.25
CA LYS A 188 -20.56 -4.82 -2.16
C LYS A 188 -19.33 -5.05 -1.29
N SER A 189 -18.88 -6.31 -1.19
CA SER A 189 -17.72 -6.66 -0.38
C SER A 189 -16.50 -6.16 -1.14
N THR A 190 -16.06 -4.96 -0.82
CA THR A 190 -14.80 -4.41 -1.35
C THR A 190 -13.65 -5.17 -0.72
N CYS A 191 -12.79 -5.75 -1.53
CA CYS A 191 -11.61 -6.45 -1.06
C CYS A 191 -10.47 -5.44 -0.89
N SER A 192 -10.17 -5.02 0.36
CA SER A 192 -9.13 -4.01 0.59
C SER A 192 -7.70 -4.56 0.53
N ILE A 193 -7.51 -5.87 0.61
CA ILE A 193 -6.22 -6.54 0.45
C ILE A 193 -6.40 -7.92 -0.21
N CYS A 194 -5.53 -8.21 -1.18
CA CYS A 194 -5.58 -9.40 -2.01
C CYS A 194 -4.19 -10.03 -2.14
N SER A 195 -4.13 -11.36 -1.96
CA SER A 195 -2.90 -12.16 -2.10
C SER A 195 -3.26 -13.58 -2.54
N TYR A 196 -2.26 -14.39 -2.87
CA TYR A 196 -2.49 -15.80 -3.19
C TYR A 196 -3.10 -16.58 -2.00
N ARG A 197 -2.62 -16.32 -0.78
CA ARG A 197 -3.08 -17.02 0.43
C ARG A 197 -2.73 -16.22 1.68
N PHE A 198 -3.70 -16.12 2.58
CA PHE A 198 -3.51 -15.55 3.91
C PHE A 198 -3.52 -16.62 5.00
N TYR A 199 -2.74 -16.38 6.05
CA TYR A 199 -2.89 -17.02 7.35
C TYR A 199 -3.24 -15.92 8.34
N ALA A 200 -4.35 -16.05 9.07
CA ALA A 200 -4.81 -15.04 10.02
C ALA A 200 -4.29 -15.26 11.46
N PHE A 201 -3.66 -16.41 11.73
CA PHE A 201 -3.23 -16.80 13.07
C PHE A 201 -1.79 -17.33 13.06
N PRO A 202 -0.93 -16.93 14.03
CA PRO A 202 -1.18 -15.91 15.06
C PRO A 202 -1.09 -14.47 14.54
N ILE A 203 -0.53 -14.25 13.35
CA ILE A 203 -0.33 -12.94 12.72
C ILE A 203 -0.73 -13.05 11.24
N TYR A 204 -1.39 -12.02 10.71
CA TYR A 204 -1.74 -11.95 9.29
C TYR A 204 -0.50 -12.05 8.41
N HIS A 205 -0.42 -13.10 7.59
CA HIS A 205 0.72 -13.33 6.69
C HIS A 205 0.27 -13.74 5.29
N ALA A 206 0.75 -13.01 4.27
CA ALA A 206 0.61 -13.38 2.86
C ALA A 206 1.69 -14.40 2.48
N ARG A 207 1.28 -15.62 2.12
CA ARG A 207 2.22 -16.68 1.67
C ARG A 207 2.96 -16.17 0.43
N ALA A 208 4.30 -16.21 0.47
CA ALA A 208 5.25 -15.64 -0.50
C ALA A 208 5.65 -14.17 -0.29
N ASN A 209 5.08 -13.48 0.70
CA ASN A 209 5.38 -12.08 1.00
C ASN A 209 5.08 -11.13 -0.18
N MET A 210 3.94 -11.34 -0.85
CA MET A 210 3.48 -10.55 -2.00
C MET A 210 1.98 -10.36 -1.91
N TRP A 211 1.51 -9.14 -2.17
CA TRP A 211 0.11 -8.77 -2.02
C TRP A 211 -0.18 -7.45 -2.73
N THR A 212 -1.46 -7.17 -2.93
CA THR A 212 -1.99 -5.90 -3.44
C THR A 212 -3.03 -5.39 -2.45
N ALA A 213 -3.03 -4.09 -2.16
CA ALA A 213 -3.97 -3.50 -1.24
C ALA A 213 -4.33 -2.07 -1.62
N GLU A 214 -5.45 -1.61 -1.08
CA GLU A 214 -5.84 -0.21 -1.10
C GLU A 214 -4.97 0.59 -0.13
N CYS A 215 -4.55 1.77 -0.55
CA CYS A 215 -3.78 2.67 0.31
C CYS A 215 -4.59 3.16 1.51
N SER A 216 -5.92 3.29 1.39
CA SER A 216 -6.82 3.55 2.52
C SER A 216 -6.66 2.50 3.63
N TYR A 217 -6.59 1.22 3.27
CA TYR A 217 -6.34 0.13 4.22
C TYR A 217 -4.94 0.20 4.82
N ILE A 218 -3.92 0.43 4.01
CA ILE A 218 -2.52 0.52 4.49
C ILE A 218 -2.31 1.69 5.44
N ARG A 219 -2.98 2.82 5.17
CA ARG A 219 -2.88 4.04 5.97
C ARG A 219 -3.28 3.80 7.42
N ASP A 220 -4.25 2.93 7.64
CA ASP A 220 -4.78 2.60 8.97
C ASP A 220 -3.91 1.57 9.72
N LEU A 221 -2.86 1.03 9.08
CA LEU A 221 -1.91 0.11 9.72
C LEU A 221 -0.80 0.85 10.48
N LEU A 222 -0.22 0.17 11.47
CA LEU A 222 0.99 0.64 12.16
C LEU A 222 2.13 0.85 11.14
N PRO A 223 2.93 1.93 11.29
CA PRO A 223 4.12 2.13 10.48
C PRO A 223 5.06 0.92 10.60
N PRO A 224 5.61 0.37 9.51
CA PRO A 224 6.43 -0.85 9.55
C PRO A 224 7.63 -0.79 10.52
N ARG A 225 8.23 0.40 10.70
CA ARG A 225 9.34 0.62 11.63
C ARG A 225 8.95 0.58 13.11
N GLN A 226 7.67 0.73 13.42
CA GLN A 226 7.14 0.73 14.78
C GLN A 226 6.45 -0.59 15.13
N TYR A 227 6.13 -1.41 14.12
CA TYR A 227 5.36 -2.64 14.28
C TYR A 227 5.93 -3.57 15.36
N GLU A 228 7.22 -3.87 15.30
CA GLU A 228 7.85 -4.82 16.24
C GLU A 228 7.78 -4.32 17.69
N SER A 229 8.19 -3.08 17.96
CA SER A 229 8.11 -2.49 19.30
C SER A 229 6.67 -2.45 19.81
N THR A 230 5.71 -2.00 19.00
CA THR A 230 4.30 -1.90 19.41
C THR A 230 3.70 -3.27 19.71
N VAL A 231 3.99 -4.28 18.90
CA VAL A 231 3.49 -5.64 19.13
C VAL A 231 4.13 -6.27 20.37
N LEU A 232 5.43 -6.04 20.61
CA LEU A 232 6.11 -6.51 21.82
C LEU A 232 5.52 -5.85 23.08
N ASP A 233 5.24 -4.55 23.04
CA ASP A 233 4.60 -3.83 24.14
C ASP A 233 3.19 -4.38 24.42
N MET A 234 2.39 -4.65 23.38
CA MET A 234 1.09 -5.32 23.52
C MET A 234 1.20 -6.71 24.17
N TYR A 235 2.19 -7.51 23.77
CA TYR A 235 2.43 -8.82 24.39
C TYR A 235 2.88 -8.69 25.85
N ARG A 236 3.70 -7.69 26.15
CA ARG A 236 4.15 -7.41 27.51
C ARG A 236 2.98 -7.01 28.41
N GLU A 237 2.17 -6.05 27.99
CA GLU A 237 0.98 -5.60 28.71
C GLU A 237 -0.02 -6.73 28.94
N THR A 238 -0.29 -7.55 27.92
CA THR A 238 -1.17 -8.72 28.07
C THR A 238 -0.59 -9.78 29.00
N SER A 239 0.74 -9.97 29.00
CA SER A 239 1.41 -10.89 29.93
C SER A 239 1.40 -10.39 31.38
N GLU A 240 1.57 -9.08 31.59
CA GLU A 240 1.52 -8.43 32.90
C GLU A 240 0.07 -8.43 33.42
N THR A 241 -0.91 -8.15 32.57
CA THR A 241 -2.34 -8.29 32.89
C THR A 241 -2.69 -9.75 33.22
N SER A 242 -2.10 -10.72 32.51
CA SER A 242 -2.25 -12.15 32.85
C SER A 242 -1.56 -12.52 34.17
N GLN A 243 -0.50 -11.82 34.55
CA GLN A 243 0.14 -11.95 35.87
C GLN A 243 -0.78 -11.42 36.98
N ASP A 244 -1.46 -10.30 36.75
CA ASP A 244 -2.44 -9.74 37.69
C ASP A 244 -3.72 -10.58 37.79
N ILE A 245 -4.18 -11.16 36.69
CA ILE A 245 -5.28 -12.14 36.70
C ILE A 245 -4.85 -13.43 37.42
N ARG A 246 -3.57 -13.85 37.35
CA ARG A 246 -3.05 -14.96 38.16
C ARG A 246 -3.08 -14.67 39.67
N ASN A 247 -3.05 -13.41 40.08
CA ASN A 247 -3.21 -13.01 41.49
C ASN A 247 -4.69 -12.96 41.92
N HIS A 248 -5.64 -13.00 40.98
CA HIS A 248 -7.07 -13.19 41.24
C HIS A 248 -7.54 -14.55 40.70
N LYS A 249 -7.45 -15.60 41.54
CA LYS A 249 -7.91 -16.99 41.31
C LYS A 249 -9.02 -17.14 40.25
N PHE A 250 -8.63 -17.30 38.99
CA PHE A 250 -9.45 -17.88 37.93
C PHE A 250 -8.58 -18.85 37.13
N PHE A 251 -8.92 -20.13 37.24
CA PHE A 251 -8.32 -21.22 36.49
C PHE A 251 -8.67 -21.12 35.01
N TYR A 252 -7.68 -21.26 34.12
CA TYR A 252 -7.86 -22.00 32.87
C TYR A 252 -6.61 -22.82 32.54
N LEU A 253 -6.90 -24.06 32.12
CA LEU A 253 -6.03 -24.98 31.37
C LEU A 253 -5.43 -24.23 30.17
N LEU A 254 -4.17 -24.42 29.76
CA LEU A 254 -3.58 -25.68 29.30
C LEU A 254 -2.09 -25.77 29.67
N ALA A 255 -1.74 -26.88 30.31
CA ALA A 255 -0.42 -27.49 30.43
C ALA A 255 -0.15 -28.30 29.12
N THR A 256 1.06 -28.65 28.63
CA THR A 256 2.47 -28.52 29.06
C THR A 256 3.36 -29.07 27.92
N PRO A 257 4.72 -28.94 28.00
CA PRO A 257 5.66 -29.17 26.92
C PRO A 257 6.06 -30.65 26.75
N GLY A 258 6.41 -31.04 25.52
CA GLY A 258 7.00 -32.35 25.23
C GLY A 258 6.65 -32.84 23.83
N GLY A 259 7.48 -32.51 22.84
CA GLY A 259 7.36 -33.01 21.47
C GLY A 259 8.68 -32.90 20.73
N THR A 260 9.50 -33.93 20.86
CA THR A 260 10.75 -34.15 20.12
C THR A 260 10.49 -34.18 18.61
N ILE A 261 11.31 -33.51 17.81
CA ILE A 261 11.32 -33.66 16.35
C ILE A 261 12.67 -34.26 15.95
N VAL A 262 12.59 -35.37 15.21
CA VAL A 262 13.64 -35.97 14.37
C VAL A 262 13.76 -35.16 13.10
#